data_AF-A0A530CJ46-F1
#
_entry.id   AF-A0A530CJ46-F1
#
_cell.length_a   1.000
_cell.length_b   1.000
_cell.length_c   1.000
_cell.angle_alpha   90.00
_cell.angle_beta   90.00
_cell.angle_gamma   90.00
#
_symmetry.space_group_name_H-M   'P 1'
#
loop_
_entity.id
_entity.type
_entity.pdbx_description
1 polymer ?
#
loop_
_entity_poly.entity_id
_entity_poly.type
_entity_poly.pdbx_seq_one_letter_code
_entity_poly.pdbx_strand_id
1 'polypeptide(L)' 'MLNPYSAEHCTVNSVSITEVCGEWHVLVQEDGKESARTFVTEQYALNYAEGQRLRLHLNKVMRI' A
#
# COMPACT_ATOMS: atom_id res chain seq x y z
N MET A 1 -14.53 -14.78 28.07
CA MET A 1 -13.10 -14.98 27.78
C MET A 1 -12.90 -14.81 26.28
N LEU A 2 -12.34 -13.69 25.84
CA LEU A 2 -11.96 -13.45 24.44
C LEU A 2 -10.44 -13.22 24.41
N ASN A 3 -9.81 -13.80 23.40
CA ASN A 3 -8.41 -14.16 23.28
C ASN A 3 -7.44 -12.95 23.21
N PRO A 4 -6.28 -12.94 23.89
CA PRO A 4 -5.30 -11.86 23.83
C PRO A 4 -4.45 -11.81 22.55
N TYR A 5 -4.58 -12.79 21.64
CA TYR A 5 -4.02 -12.72 20.28
C TYR A 5 -4.92 -11.94 19.32
N SER A 6 -5.53 -10.85 19.80
CA SER A 6 -6.08 -9.85 18.89
C SER A 6 -4.88 -9.20 18.24
N ALA A 7 -4.35 -9.85 17.20
CA ALA A 7 -3.44 -9.23 16.27
C ALA A 7 -4.07 -7.87 15.99
N GLU A 8 -3.40 -6.84 16.45
CA GLU A 8 -3.65 -5.48 16.08
C GLU A 8 -3.37 -5.50 14.58
N HIS A 9 -4.36 -5.96 13.78
CA HIS A 9 -4.34 -5.75 12.36
C HIS A 9 -4.21 -4.25 12.28
N CYS A 10 -3.05 -3.78 11.85
CA CYS A 10 -2.78 -2.39 11.67
C CYS A 10 -3.80 -1.94 10.62
N THR A 11 -4.95 -1.44 11.09
CA THR A 11 -6.07 -0.95 10.27
C THR A 11 -5.71 0.41 9.65
N VAL A 12 -4.43 0.76 9.67
CA VAL A 12 -3.91 1.99 9.11
C VAL A 12 -3.81 1.78 7.62
N ASN A 13 -4.69 2.47 6.92
CA ASN A 13 -4.65 2.53 5.47
C ASN A 13 -3.32 3.15 5.05
N SER A 14 -2.63 2.50 4.10
CA SER A 14 -1.36 3.00 3.59
C SER A 14 -1.18 2.62 2.13
N VAL A 15 -0.43 3.44 1.41
CA VAL A 15 0.00 3.16 0.05
C VAL A 15 1.50 3.34 0.02
N SER A 16 2.20 2.28 -0.37
CA SER A 16 3.65 2.23 -0.42
C SER A 16 4.13 1.84 -1.82
N ILE A 17 5.23 2.42 -2.28
CA ILE A 17 5.89 2.06 -3.52
C ILE A 17 7.33 1.65 -3.23
N THR A 18 7.78 0.55 -3.83
CA THR A 18 9.16 0.06 -3.72
C THR A 18 9.66 -0.39 -5.08
N GLU A 19 10.96 -0.26 -5.32
CA GLU A 19 11.62 -0.68 -6.55
C GLU A 19 12.44 -1.94 -6.27
N VAL A 20 12.21 -2.99 -7.06
CA VAL A 20 12.91 -4.26 -6.93
C VAL A 20 13.33 -4.71 -8.32
N CYS A 21 14.65 -4.78 -8.54
CA CYS A 21 15.24 -5.26 -9.80
C CYS A 21 14.70 -4.56 -11.07
N GLY A 22 14.43 -3.25 -10.99
CA GLY A 22 13.87 -2.47 -12.11
C GLY A 22 12.36 -2.59 -12.29
N GLU A 23 11.67 -3.34 -11.43
CA GLU A 23 10.21 -3.37 -11.35
C GLU A 23 9.72 -2.54 -10.15
N TRP A 24 8.52 -1.98 -10.30
CA TRP A 24 7.90 -1.11 -9.30
C TRP A 24 6.71 -1.82 -8.68
N HIS A 25 6.78 -2.03 -7.37
CA HIS A 25 5.72 -2.67 -6.61
C HIS A 25 4.98 -1.61 -5.80
N VAL A 26 3.65 -1.58 -5.95
CA VAL A 26 2.77 -0.75 -5.14
C VAL A 26 2.01 -1.65 -4.19
N LEU A 27 2.18 -1.40 -2.90
CA LEU A 27 1.47 -2.05 -1.81
C LEU A 27 0.36 -1.13 -1.30
N VAL A 28 -0.86 -1.65 -1.23
CA VAL A 28 -2.01 -0.94 -0.69
C VAL A 28 -2.53 -1.73 0.48
N GLN A 29 -2.56 -1.10 1.66
CA GLN A 29 -3.17 -1.63 2.86
C GLN A 29 -4.49 -0.88 3.08
N GLU A 30 -5.59 -1.62 3.18
CA GLU A 30 -6.94 -1.09 3.37
C GLU A 30 -7.71 -2.00 4.33
N ASP A 31 -8.16 -1.47 5.46
CA ASP A 31 -8.96 -2.20 6.46
C ASP A 31 -8.34 -3.56 6.87
N GLY A 32 -7.01 -3.59 7.00
CA GLY A 32 -6.26 -4.80 7.35
C GLY A 32 -6.08 -5.81 6.21
N LYS A 33 -6.52 -5.48 4.98
CA LYS A 33 -6.22 -6.25 3.77
C LYS A 33 -5.08 -5.62 3.01
N GLU A 34 -4.21 -6.46 2.47
CA GLU A 34 -3.10 -6.04 1.64
C GLU A 34 -3.39 -6.38 0.17
N SER A 35 -3.01 -5.49 -0.73
CA SER A 35 -3.07 -5.67 -2.17
C SER A 35 -1.80 -5.14 -2.81
N ALA A 36 -1.06 -6.01 -3.47
CA ALA A 36 0.15 -5.65 -4.21
C ALA A 36 -0.11 -5.61 -5.71
N ARG A 37 0.53 -4.66 -6.40
CA ARG A 37 0.55 -4.61 -7.86
C ARG A 37 1.91 -4.19 -8.38
N THR A 38 2.41 -4.92 -9.37
CA THR A 38 3.70 -4.67 -10.00
C THR A 38 3.53 -3.92 -11.32
N PHE A 39 4.46 -3.04 -11.63
CA PHE A 39 4.55 -2.28 -12.87
C PHE A 39 5.99 -2.23 -13.34
N VAL A 40 6.19 -2.27 -14.66
CA VAL A 40 7.54 -2.12 -15.25
C VAL A 40 8.01 -0.66 -15.24
N THR A 41 7.09 0.30 -15.24
CA THR A 41 7.42 1.73 -15.35
C THR A 41 7.09 2.47 -14.06
N GLU A 42 8.04 3.27 -13.57
CA GLU A 42 7.87 4.12 -12.37
C GLU A 42 6.63 5.00 -12.49
N GLN A 43 6.45 5.64 -13.64
CA GLN A 43 5.32 6.55 -13.85
C GLN A 43 3.96 5.86 -13.70
N TYR A 44 3.80 4.61 -14.16
CA TYR A 44 2.55 3.87 -13.99
C TYR A 44 2.33 3.47 -12.54
N ALA A 45 3.38 3.04 -11.84
CA ALA A 45 3.32 2.73 -10.43
C ALA A 45 2.95 3.97 -9.59
N LEU A 46 3.57 5.12 -9.87
CA LEU A 46 3.28 6.38 -9.19
C LEU A 46 1.83 6.85 -9.45
N ASN A 47 1.38 6.81 -10.71
CA ASN A 47 0.00 7.18 -11.04
C ASN A 47 -1.02 6.27 -10.33
N TYR A 48 -0.74 4.96 -10.28
CA TYR A 48 -1.58 4.02 -9.55
C TYR A 48 -1.57 4.31 -8.05
N ALA A 49 -0.39 4.51 -7.44
CA ALA A 49 -0.23 4.80 -6.03
C ALA A 49 -0.94 6.11 -5.63
N GLU A 50 -0.83 7.18 -6.44
CA GLU A 50 -1.55 8.44 -6.22
C GLU A 50 -3.07 8.26 -6.32
N GLY A 51 -3.56 7.46 -7.27
CA GLY A 51 -4.98 7.13 -7.36
C GLY A 51 -5.49 6.41 -6.10
N GLN A 52 -4.70 5.48 -5.56
CA GLN A 52 -5.02 4.77 -4.32
C GLN A 52 -4.94 5.69 -3.10
N ARG A 53 -3.94 6.60 -3.06
CA ARG A 53 -3.79 7.61 -2.02
C ARG A 53 -5.04 8.49 -1.94
N LEU A 54 -5.53 8.98 -3.08
CA LEU A 54 -6.74 9.80 -3.15
C LEU A 54 -7.99 9.01 -2.74
N ARG A 55 -8.15 7.77 -3.24
CA ARG A 55 -9.28 6.90 -2.88
C ARG A 55 -9.37 6.63 -1.37
N LEU A 56 -8.22 6.43 -0.74
CA LEU A 56 -8.09 6.14 0.70
C LEU A 56 -7.97 7.39 1.57
N HIS A 57 -8.08 8.59 0.99
CA HIS A 57 -7.96 9.88 1.70
C HIS A 57 -6.64 10.04 2.47
N LEU A 58 -5.55 9.53 1.91
CA LEU A 58 -4.22 9.58 2.52
C LEU A 58 -3.48 10.86 2.12
N ASN A 59 -2.66 11.38 3.04
CA ASN A 59 -1.88 12.59 2.81
C ASN A 59 -0.70 12.38 1.85
N LYS A 60 -0.11 11.18 1.85
CA LYS A 60 1.09 10.87 1.07
C LYS A 60 1.16 9.40 0.66
N VAL A 61 1.87 9.11 -0.42
CA VAL A 61 2.39 7.79 -0.74
C VAL A 61 3.74 7.62 -0.02
N MET A 62 3.97 6.44 0.57
CA MET A 62 5.26 6.09 1.17
C MET A 62 6.16 5.47 0.13
N ARG A 63 7.44 5.86 0.07
CA ARG A 63 8.45 5.19 -0.76
C ARG A 63 9.38 4.43 0.18
N ILE A 64 9.52 3.12 -0.06
CA ILE A 64 10.28 2.19 0.78
C ILE A 64 11.45 1.63 -0.01
#